data_AF-F8GE96-F1
#
_entry.id   AF-F8GE96-F1
#
_cell.length_a   1.000
_cell.length_b   1.000
_cell.length_c   1.000
_cell.angle_alpha   90.00
_cell.angle_beta   90.00
_cell.angle_gamma   90.00
#
_symmetry.space_group_name_H-M   'P 1'
#
loop_
_entity.id
_entity.type
_entity.pdbx_description
1 polymer ?
#
loop_
_entity_poly.entity_id
_entity_poly.type
_entity_poly.pdbx_seq_one_letter_code
_entity_poly.pdbx_strand_id
1 'polypeptide(L)'
;MTLVVARLINNEIFVVADTKFTIPQEKKPLSSRRNVITQAEQYFGGLKVIILFPGLFVAFANEISFAKDAIEKIYDKKINLINKDQTIDYFFDRHCRSQYQTDFIIGFICSSDNNPENFEKEIVKISEGHIERGKNVVYIGDKDAFTKFQSYSLLKELKHPSPNFTLRRLGKESNPDFQQNLVNSIHAIDQVIRDLEIPTVDGVCTTLTSENDEFRYMESVEFFGKPIPIKKEPSSPVYFGGAAEGSDNRHIGAYLVPGVGIFSVFLDSGKFGVIYNPIESFNPEIVHCNSMEEFAISIKKRTDKAIEKIKIYQESQLMQFV
;
A
#
# COMPACT_ATOMS: atom_id res chain seq x y z
N MET A 1 -7.72 -9.63 9.78
CA MET A 1 -8.56 -8.69 9.01
C MET A 1 -7.76 -7.41 8.80
N THR A 2 -8.24 -6.50 7.96
CA THR A 2 -7.51 -5.34 7.41
C THR A 2 -8.53 -4.35 6.88
N LEU A 3 -8.16 -3.12 6.57
CA LEU A 3 -8.97 -2.21 5.78
C LEU A 3 -8.20 -1.74 4.53
N VAL A 4 -8.82 -1.89 3.36
CA VAL A 4 -8.38 -1.26 2.11
C VAL A 4 -9.55 -0.48 1.53
N VAL A 5 -9.31 0.79 1.18
CA VAL A 5 -10.30 1.65 0.53
C VAL A 5 -9.69 2.22 -0.74
N ALA A 6 -10.39 2.05 -1.87
CA ALA A 6 -10.01 2.62 -3.16
C ALA A 6 -11.07 3.60 -3.65
N ARG A 7 -10.63 4.71 -4.24
CA ARG A 7 -11.50 5.73 -4.84
C ARG A 7 -11.04 6.12 -6.23
N LEU A 8 -12.00 6.33 -7.13
CA LEU A 8 -11.85 6.92 -8.46
C LEU A 8 -12.58 8.26 -8.45
N ILE A 9 -11.84 9.35 -8.62
CA ILE A 9 -12.37 10.72 -8.61
C ILE A 9 -11.75 11.44 -9.80
N ASN A 10 -12.57 12.02 -10.66
CA ASN A 10 -12.12 12.81 -11.82
C ASN A 10 -11.08 12.08 -12.70
N ASN A 11 -11.29 10.77 -12.94
CA ASN A 11 -10.37 9.89 -13.67
C ASN A 11 -8.97 9.78 -13.05
N GLU A 12 -8.87 9.91 -11.73
CA GLU A 12 -7.68 9.64 -10.92
C GLU A 12 -8.05 8.64 -9.82
N ILE A 13 -7.17 7.68 -9.56
CA ILE A 13 -7.36 6.65 -8.53
C ILE A 13 -6.43 6.92 -7.35
N PHE A 14 -6.94 6.73 -6.14
CA PHE A 14 -6.10 6.49 -4.98
C PHE A 14 -6.61 5.33 -4.14
N VAL A 15 -5.69 4.74 -3.38
CA VAL A 15 -5.95 3.64 -2.45
C VAL A 15 -5.26 3.96 -1.12
N VAL A 16 -5.96 3.72 -0.02
CA VAL A 16 -5.38 3.75 1.33
C VAL A 16 -5.59 2.42 2.02
N ALA A 17 -4.56 1.94 2.72
CA ALA A 17 -4.59 0.64 3.40
C ALA A 17 -3.68 0.61 4.62
N ASP A 18 -3.96 -0.31 5.54
CA ASP A 18 -3.08 -0.65 6.66
C ASP A 18 -2.12 -1.79 6.30
N THR A 19 -1.06 -1.97 7.08
CA THR A 19 -0.05 -3.01 6.84
C THR A 19 -0.17 -4.22 7.78
N LYS A 20 -1.04 -4.19 8.79
CA LYS A 20 -1.16 -5.30 9.75
C LYS A 20 -1.58 -6.62 9.09
N PHE A 21 -0.85 -7.70 9.36
CA PHE A 21 -1.36 -9.04 9.16
C PHE A 21 -1.90 -9.59 10.48
N THR A 22 -3.22 -9.82 10.55
CA THR A 22 -3.80 -10.50 11.72
C THR A 22 -3.58 -12.01 11.58
N ILE A 23 -2.93 -12.62 12.56
CA ILE A 23 -2.77 -14.08 12.64
C ILE A 23 -3.87 -14.63 13.55
N PRO A 24 -4.76 -15.52 13.05
CA PRO A 24 -5.79 -16.14 13.89
C PRO A 24 -5.16 -16.88 15.07
N GLN A 25 -5.61 -16.61 16.30
CA GLN A 25 -5.05 -17.23 17.51
C GLN A 25 -5.18 -18.77 17.52
N GLU A 26 -6.13 -19.32 16.78
CA GLU A 26 -6.44 -20.76 16.73
C GLU A 26 -5.48 -21.59 15.85
N LYS A 27 -4.70 -20.95 14.96
CA LYS A 27 -3.68 -21.62 14.12
C LYS A 27 -2.30 -21.63 14.80
N LYS A 28 -2.23 -21.77 16.12
CA LYS A 28 -0.97 -22.08 16.84
C LYS A 28 -0.93 -23.60 17.13
N PRO A 29 -0.21 -24.41 16.35
CA PRO A 29 0.04 -25.80 16.74
C PRO A 29 0.75 -25.85 18.09
N LEU A 30 0.26 -26.66 19.03
CA LEU A 30 0.91 -26.92 20.32
C LEU A 30 2.36 -27.44 20.16
N SER A 31 2.71 -27.97 18.99
CA SER A 31 4.02 -28.54 18.66
C SER A 31 4.98 -27.58 17.94
N SER A 32 4.55 -26.38 17.52
CA SER A 32 5.40 -25.45 16.76
C SER A 32 5.88 -24.27 17.61
N ARG A 33 6.39 -24.53 18.83
CA ARG A 33 7.17 -23.56 19.64
C ARG A 33 8.52 -23.15 19.01
N ARG A 34 8.76 -23.47 17.73
CA ARG A 34 9.93 -23.03 16.95
C ARG A 34 9.63 -22.18 15.71
N ASN A 35 8.36 -21.99 15.34
CA ASN A 35 8.01 -20.88 14.46
C ASN A 35 7.69 -19.68 15.34
N VAL A 36 8.73 -19.15 15.97
CA VAL A 36 8.69 -17.80 16.53
C VAL A 36 8.51 -16.90 15.33
N ILE A 37 7.26 -16.58 14.99
CA ILE A 37 6.97 -15.39 14.20
C ILE A 37 7.66 -14.29 14.97
N THR A 38 8.72 -13.75 14.36
CA THR A 38 9.59 -12.81 15.06
C THR A 38 8.76 -11.59 15.45
N GLN A 39 9.10 -10.92 16.55
CA GLN A 39 8.46 -9.63 16.88
C GLN A 39 8.52 -8.66 15.68
N ALA A 40 9.55 -8.78 14.84
CA ALA A 40 9.67 -8.09 13.56
C ALA A 40 8.52 -8.40 12.58
N GLU A 41 8.16 -9.66 12.35
CA GLU A 41 7.03 -10.03 11.47
C GLU A 41 5.67 -9.53 12.02
N GLN A 42 5.52 -9.44 13.34
CA GLN A 42 4.34 -8.82 13.97
C GLN A 42 4.36 -7.29 13.87
N TYR A 43 5.56 -6.69 13.89
CA TYR A 43 5.74 -5.24 13.93
C TYR A 43 5.68 -4.57 12.55
N PHE A 44 6.13 -5.27 11.49
CA PHE A 44 6.18 -4.71 10.13
C PHE A 44 4.95 -5.09 9.28
N GLY A 45 4.28 -6.21 9.59
CA GLY A 45 3.13 -6.65 8.81
C GLY A 45 3.50 -6.95 7.35
N GLY A 46 2.62 -6.61 6.40
CA GLY A 46 2.91 -6.75 4.98
C GLY A 46 2.09 -5.82 4.09
N LEU A 47 2.59 -5.65 2.87
CA LEU A 47 2.02 -4.77 1.88
C LEU A 47 0.77 -5.40 1.24
N LYS A 48 -0.36 -4.71 1.35
CA LYS A 48 -1.66 -5.22 0.88
C LYS A 48 -2.15 -4.63 -0.42
N VAL A 49 -1.55 -3.51 -0.85
CA VAL A 49 -1.81 -2.85 -2.12
C VAL A 49 -0.54 -2.99 -2.93
N ILE A 50 -0.59 -3.70 -4.05
CA ILE A 50 0.59 -4.17 -4.77
C ILE A 50 0.49 -3.72 -6.23
N ILE A 51 1.45 -2.92 -6.67
CA ILE A 51 1.61 -2.58 -8.08
C ILE A 51 2.21 -3.81 -8.79
N LEU A 52 1.45 -4.40 -9.72
CA LEU A 52 1.89 -5.53 -10.55
C LEU A 52 2.41 -5.06 -11.91
N PHE A 53 2.01 -3.87 -12.32
CA PHE A 53 2.40 -3.26 -13.58
C PHE A 53 2.20 -1.74 -13.47
N PRO A 54 2.86 -0.89 -14.29
CA PRO A 54 2.62 0.55 -14.28
C PRO A 54 1.15 0.96 -14.24
N GLY A 55 0.31 0.35 -15.08
CA GLY A 55 -1.14 0.58 -15.09
C GLY A 55 -1.98 -0.45 -14.33
N LEU A 56 -1.41 -1.27 -13.44
CA LEU A 56 -2.14 -2.30 -12.69
C LEU A 56 -1.70 -2.36 -11.22
N PHE A 57 -2.65 -2.16 -10.31
CA PHE A 57 -2.50 -2.60 -8.92
C PHE A 57 -3.53 -3.65 -8.55
N VAL A 58 -3.18 -4.46 -7.57
CA VAL A 58 -4.09 -5.37 -6.87
C VAL A 58 -3.94 -5.13 -5.39
N ALA A 59 -5.07 -4.95 -4.72
CA ALA A 59 -5.16 -4.98 -3.28
C ALA A 59 -5.95 -6.19 -2.82
N PHE A 60 -5.67 -6.66 -1.60
CA PHE A 60 -6.35 -7.84 -1.05
C PHE A 60 -6.67 -7.68 0.44
N ALA A 61 -7.64 -8.46 0.88
CA ALA A 61 -8.04 -8.58 2.28
C ALA A 61 -8.40 -10.04 2.64
N ASN A 62 -8.50 -10.30 3.95
CA ASN A 62 -8.81 -11.60 4.56
C ASN A 62 -7.66 -12.62 4.47
N GLU A 63 -7.88 -13.87 4.02
CA GLU A 63 -6.88 -14.95 4.10
C GLU A 63 -5.70 -14.73 3.14
N ILE A 64 -4.56 -14.31 3.71
CA ILE A 64 -3.34 -13.87 3.01
C ILE A 64 -2.74 -14.99 2.14
N SER A 65 -2.87 -16.26 2.53
CA SER A 65 -2.23 -17.37 1.81
C SER A 65 -2.70 -17.49 0.37
N PHE A 66 -3.97 -17.19 0.10
CA PHE A 66 -4.53 -17.25 -1.26
C PHE A 66 -4.10 -16.05 -2.11
N ALA A 67 -4.09 -14.84 -1.52
CA ALA A 67 -3.55 -13.65 -2.18
C ALA A 67 -2.06 -13.80 -2.51
N LYS A 68 -1.29 -14.37 -1.57
CA LYS A 68 0.13 -14.69 -1.76
C LYS A 68 0.35 -15.63 -2.94
N ASP A 69 -0.36 -16.75 -2.98
CA ASP A 69 -0.26 -17.70 -4.11
C ASP A 69 -0.63 -17.05 -5.45
N ALA A 70 -1.64 -16.18 -5.45
CA ALA A 70 -2.10 -15.50 -6.65
C ALA A 70 -1.03 -14.53 -7.19
N ILE A 71 -0.39 -13.77 -6.30
CA ILE A 71 0.51 -12.66 -6.67
C ILE A 71 1.93 -13.15 -6.95
N GLU A 72 2.51 -14.02 -6.11
CA GLU A 72 3.89 -14.51 -6.32
C GLU A 72 4.03 -15.29 -7.64
N LYS A 73 2.96 -15.99 -8.05
CA LYS A 73 2.96 -16.85 -9.26
C LYS A 73 2.43 -16.16 -10.51
N ILE A 74 2.04 -14.88 -10.44
CA ILE A 74 1.27 -14.26 -11.52
C ILE A 74 2.01 -14.26 -12.87
N TYR A 75 3.31 -13.98 -12.86
CA TYR A 75 4.14 -13.97 -14.05
C TYR A 75 4.43 -15.38 -14.60
N ASP A 76 4.41 -16.41 -13.74
CA ASP A 76 4.62 -17.80 -14.16
C ASP A 76 3.40 -18.39 -14.87
N LYS A 77 2.22 -17.78 -14.68
CA LYS A 77 0.95 -18.24 -15.26
C LYS A 77 0.73 -17.81 -16.70
N LYS A 78 1.63 -17.02 -17.29
CA LYS A 78 1.53 -16.52 -18.68
C LYS A 78 0.21 -15.81 -18.99
N ILE A 79 -0.47 -15.28 -17.98
CA ILE A 79 -1.66 -14.41 -18.16
C ILE A 79 -1.18 -13.13 -18.82
N ASN A 80 -1.99 -12.48 -19.67
CA ASN A 80 -1.70 -11.14 -20.15
C ASN A 80 -2.26 -10.09 -19.16
N LEU A 81 -1.37 -9.48 -18.37
CA LEU A 81 -1.74 -8.49 -17.35
C LEU A 81 -2.20 -7.14 -17.92
N ILE A 82 -1.97 -6.89 -19.21
CA ILE A 82 -2.49 -5.72 -19.92
C ILE A 82 -3.97 -5.95 -20.28
N ASN A 83 -4.37 -7.20 -20.48
CA ASN A 83 -5.77 -7.55 -20.75
C ASN A 83 -6.56 -7.54 -19.43
N LYS A 84 -7.45 -6.55 -19.28
CA LYS A 84 -8.27 -6.36 -18.08
C LYS A 84 -9.10 -7.60 -17.76
N ASP A 85 -9.79 -8.18 -18.73
CA ASP A 85 -10.70 -9.30 -18.49
C ASP A 85 -9.92 -10.56 -18.10
N GLN A 86 -8.79 -10.87 -18.75
CA GLN A 86 -7.94 -11.99 -18.31
C GLN A 86 -7.41 -11.81 -16.88
N THR A 87 -7.05 -10.58 -16.51
CA THR A 87 -6.57 -10.26 -15.17
C THR A 87 -7.70 -10.40 -14.14
N ILE A 88 -8.89 -9.87 -14.42
CA ILE A 88 -10.07 -9.99 -13.57
C ILE A 88 -10.46 -11.46 -13.39
N ASP A 89 -10.52 -12.22 -14.49
CA ASP A 89 -10.85 -13.65 -14.47
C ASP A 89 -9.86 -14.44 -13.64
N TYR A 90 -8.56 -14.13 -13.73
CA TYR A 90 -7.55 -14.77 -12.91
C TYR A 90 -7.81 -14.57 -11.42
N PHE A 91 -8.00 -13.32 -10.96
CA PHE A 91 -8.24 -13.04 -9.55
C PHE A 91 -9.62 -13.55 -9.09
N PHE A 92 -10.62 -13.57 -9.97
CA PHE A 92 -11.93 -14.14 -9.67
C PHE A 92 -11.87 -15.65 -9.49
N ASP A 93 -11.12 -16.37 -10.32
CA ASP A 93 -10.86 -17.81 -10.13
C ASP A 93 -10.17 -18.06 -8.78
N ARG A 94 -9.20 -17.23 -8.37
CA ARG A 94 -8.55 -17.36 -7.06
C ARG A 94 -9.49 -17.08 -5.90
N HIS A 95 -10.35 -16.07 -6.02
CA HIS A 95 -11.41 -15.79 -5.07
C HIS A 95 -12.35 -16.99 -4.90
N CYS A 96 -12.84 -17.56 -6.01
CA CYS A 96 -13.72 -18.73 -6.01
C CYS A 96 -13.02 -19.98 -5.41
N ARG A 97 -11.77 -20.26 -5.81
CA ARG A 97 -11.00 -21.41 -5.28
C ARG A 97 -10.68 -21.29 -3.80
N SER A 98 -10.58 -20.06 -3.28
CA SER A 98 -10.44 -19.82 -1.85
C SER A 98 -11.73 -20.04 -1.06
N GLN A 99 -12.84 -20.41 -1.72
CA GLN A 99 -14.18 -20.41 -1.12
C GLN A 99 -14.55 -19.03 -0.56
N TYR A 100 -14.21 -17.98 -1.31
CA TYR A 100 -14.49 -16.58 -0.97
C TYR A 100 -13.78 -16.09 0.30
N GLN A 101 -12.68 -16.73 0.70
CA GLN A 101 -11.90 -16.37 1.90
C GLN A 101 -10.89 -15.23 1.68
N THR A 102 -10.63 -14.83 0.43
CA THR A 102 -9.80 -13.66 0.10
C THR A 102 -10.56 -12.75 -0.83
N ASP A 103 -10.58 -11.45 -0.55
CA ASP A 103 -11.19 -10.44 -1.43
C ASP A 103 -10.12 -9.67 -2.17
N PHE A 104 -10.47 -9.11 -3.33
CA PHE A 104 -9.56 -8.30 -4.13
C PHE A 104 -10.20 -6.96 -4.56
N ILE A 105 -9.35 -5.93 -4.66
CA ILE A 105 -9.63 -4.73 -5.45
C ILE A 105 -8.55 -4.68 -6.53
N ILE A 106 -8.94 -4.49 -7.78
CA ILE A 106 -8.02 -4.37 -8.92
C ILE A 106 -8.23 -2.98 -9.52
N GLY A 107 -7.14 -2.24 -9.71
CA GLY A 107 -7.20 -0.97 -10.42
C GLY A 107 -6.42 -1.02 -11.71
N PHE A 108 -7.01 -0.45 -12.74
CA PHE A 108 -6.46 -0.41 -14.09
C PHE A 108 -6.25 1.04 -14.55
N ILE A 109 -5.17 1.26 -15.28
CA ILE A 109 -4.94 2.42 -16.14
C ILE A 109 -4.62 1.84 -17.53
N CYS A 110 -5.53 2.03 -18.48
CA CYS A 110 -5.40 1.47 -19.82
C CYS A 110 -5.62 2.57 -20.85
N SER A 111 -4.93 2.49 -21.98
CA SER A 111 -5.24 3.33 -23.13
C SER A 111 -6.67 3.06 -23.61
N SER A 112 -7.41 4.10 -23.94
CA SER A 112 -8.76 4.00 -24.50
C SER A 112 -8.70 3.35 -25.88
N ASP A 113 -9.63 2.44 -26.16
CA ASP A 113 -9.74 1.75 -27.46
C ASP A 113 -9.90 2.74 -28.63
N ASN A 114 -10.49 3.92 -28.34
CA ASN A 114 -10.79 4.94 -29.35
C ASN A 114 -9.69 6.00 -29.49
N ASN A 115 -8.80 6.13 -28.50
CA ASN A 115 -7.66 7.06 -28.56
C ASN A 115 -6.53 6.56 -27.64
N PRO A 116 -5.43 6.04 -28.22
CA PRO A 116 -4.28 5.56 -27.46
C PRO A 116 -3.62 6.63 -26.58
N GLU A 117 -3.85 7.91 -26.87
CA GLU A 117 -3.34 9.04 -26.08
C GLU A 117 -4.21 9.36 -24.85
N ASN A 118 -5.41 8.79 -24.75
CA ASN A 118 -6.30 8.95 -23.61
C ASN A 118 -6.26 7.69 -22.73
N PHE A 119 -5.99 7.86 -21.44
CA PHE A 119 -6.02 6.75 -20.48
C PHE A 119 -7.33 6.72 -19.69
N GLU A 120 -7.99 5.56 -19.72
CA GLU A 120 -9.16 5.26 -18.90
C GLU A 120 -8.72 4.54 -17.63
N LYS A 121 -9.29 4.96 -16.50
CA LYS A 121 -9.02 4.36 -15.20
C LYS A 121 -10.26 3.65 -14.68
N GLU A 122 -10.08 2.45 -14.15
CA GLU A 122 -11.16 1.61 -13.64
C GLU A 122 -10.76 0.97 -12.32
N ILE A 123 -11.73 0.83 -11.41
CA ILE A 123 -11.59 0.02 -10.20
C ILE A 123 -12.62 -1.10 -10.26
N VAL A 124 -12.16 -2.32 -10.01
CA VAL A 124 -12.95 -3.55 -9.96
C VAL A 124 -12.82 -4.16 -8.57
N LYS A 125 -13.95 -4.52 -7.96
CA LYS A 125 -13.97 -5.24 -6.68
C LYS A 125 -14.40 -6.68 -6.92
N ILE A 126 -13.70 -7.60 -6.27
CA ILE A 126 -14.04 -9.03 -6.23
C ILE A 126 -14.25 -9.41 -4.78
N SER A 127 -15.49 -9.75 -4.42
CA SER A 127 -15.88 -10.15 -3.07
C SER A 127 -17.15 -10.96 -3.10
N GLU A 128 -17.42 -11.77 -2.06
CA GLU A 128 -18.68 -12.49 -1.87
C GLU A 128 -19.19 -13.22 -3.14
N GLY A 129 -18.27 -13.83 -3.88
CA GLY A 129 -18.56 -14.61 -5.10
C GLY A 129 -18.94 -13.80 -6.33
N HIS A 130 -18.78 -12.48 -6.33
CA HIS A 130 -19.15 -11.62 -7.46
C HIS A 130 -18.06 -10.60 -7.84
N ILE A 131 -18.20 -10.07 -9.06
CA ILE A 131 -17.37 -9.00 -9.61
C ILE A 131 -18.24 -7.73 -9.66
N GLU A 132 -17.79 -6.67 -9.01
CA GLU A 132 -18.42 -5.36 -9.04
C GLU A 132 -17.55 -4.38 -9.84
N ARG A 133 -18.14 -3.75 -10.88
CA ARG A 133 -17.50 -2.75 -11.75
C ARG A 133 -18.26 -1.41 -11.69
N GLY A 134 -17.63 -0.33 -12.15
CA GLY A 134 -18.28 0.98 -12.33
C GLY A 134 -18.58 1.75 -11.04
N LYS A 135 -17.96 1.35 -9.92
CA LYS A 135 -18.05 2.09 -8.65
C LYS A 135 -16.86 3.03 -8.49
N ASN A 136 -17.14 4.24 -8.06
CA ASN A 136 -16.11 5.24 -7.77
C ASN A 136 -15.50 5.11 -6.36
N VAL A 137 -16.10 4.31 -5.49
CA VAL A 137 -15.59 4.04 -4.14
C VAL A 137 -15.86 2.58 -3.82
N VAL A 138 -14.83 1.84 -3.44
CA VAL A 138 -14.91 0.44 -3.01
C VAL A 138 -14.03 0.21 -1.79
N TYR A 139 -14.39 -0.76 -0.97
CA TYR A 139 -13.56 -1.21 0.15
C TYR A 139 -13.63 -2.74 0.28
N ILE A 140 -12.59 -3.32 0.87
CA ILE A 140 -12.53 -4.73 1.27
C ILE A 140 -11.95 -4.83 2.69
N GLY A 141 -12.29 -5.91 3.39
CA GLY A 141 -11.83 -6.18 4.75
C GLY A 141 -12.86 -5.85 5.84
N ASP A 142 -12.39 -5.31 6.96
CA ASP A 142 -13.17 -5.14 8.18
C ASP A 142 -14.25 -4.05 8.03
N LYS A 143 -15.50 -4.44 8.21
CA LYS A 143 -16.68 -3.58 8.08
C LYS A 143 -16.78 -2.54 9.19
N ASP A 144 -16.40 -2.90 10.41
CA ASP A 144 -16.44 -1.98 11.56
C ASP A 144 -15.34 -0.92 11.41
N ALA A 145 -14.16 -1.36 10.97
CA ALA A 145 -13.08 -0.45 10.57
C ALA A 145 -13.52 0.51 9.46
N PHE A 146 -14.19 0.02 8.42
CA PHE A 146 -14.71 0.86 7.34
C PHE A 146 -15.76 1.86 7.84
N THR A 147 -16.64 1.46 8.77
CA THR A 147 -17.65 2.34 9.38
C THR A 147 -16.98 3.50 10.16
N LYS A 148 -15.92 3.20 10.93
CA LYS A 148 -15.10 4.23 11.59
C LYS A 148 -14.38 5.11 10.58
N PHE A 149 -13.77 4.52 9.54
CA PHE A 149 -13.12 5.26 8.45
C PHE A 149 -14.08 6.27 7.81
N GLN A 150 -15.30 5.86 7.47
CA GLN A 150 -16.30 6.77 6.90
C GLN A 150 -16.62 7.91 7.85
N SER A 151 -16.80 7.60 9.13
CA SER A 151 -17.06 8.60 10.18
C SER A 151 -15.93 9.63 10.29
N TYR A 152 -14.67 9.18 10.32
CA TYR A 152 -13.51 10.08 10.37
C TYR A 152 -13.33 10.90 9.09
N SER A 153 -13.65 10.34 7.92
CA SER A 153 -13.51 11.04 6.64
C SER A 153 -14.46 12.25 6.48
N LEU A 154 -15.52 12.31 7.30
CA LEU A 154 -16.51 13.39 7.31
C LEU A 154 -16.22 14.47 8.37
N LEU A 155 -15.29 14.22 9.30
CA LEU A 155 -14.96 15.19 10.34
C LEU A 155 -14.13 16.34 9.76
N LYS A 156 -14.57 17.58 10.00
CA LYS A 156 -13.84 18.80 9.62
C LYS A 156 -12.75 19.18 10.63
N GLU A 157 -12.87 18.72 11.88
CA GLU A 157 -11.92 19.01 12.96
C GLU A 157 -11.26 17.74 13.47
N LEU A 158 -9.93 17.76 13.49
CA LEU A 158 -9.07 16.63 13.77
C LEU A 158 -8.89 16.46 15.29
N LYS A 159 -9.13 15.24 15.80
CA LYS A 159 -8.60 14.82 17.09
C LYS A 159 -7.23 14.19 16.85
N HIS A 160 -6.14 14.95 16.99
CA HIS A 160 -4.80 14.38 17.07
C HIS A 160 -4.44 14.18 18.54
N PRO A 161 -4.47 12.94 19.09
CA PRO A 161 -4.07 12.70 20.47
C PRO A 161 -2.55 12.78 20.69
N SER A 162 -1.73 12.92 19.64
CA SER A 162 -0.27 13.01 19.72
C SER A 162 0.30 14.01 18.69
N PRO A 163 1.40 14.72 19.00
CA PRO A 163 2.03 15.69 18.13
C PRO A 163 2.83 14.99 17.02
N ASN A 164 2.17 14.15 16.23
CA ASN A 164 2.81 13.52 15.08
C ASN A 164 2.71 14.50 13.91
N PHE A 165 3.84 14.79 13.31
CA PHE A 165 3.92 15.64 12.13
C PHE A 165 4.22 14.75 10.92
N THR A 166 3.41 14.83 9.87
CA THR A 166 3.62 14.03 8.67
C THR A 166 3.74 14.94 7.46
N LEU A 167 4.89 14.87 6.79
CA LEU A 167 5.10 15.49 5.49
C LEU A 167 4.77 14.47 4.41
N ARG A 168 3.93 14.84 3.46
CA ARG A 168 3.53 13.95 2.35
C ARG A 168 3.80 14.66 1.03
N ARG A 169 4.39 13.93 0.08
CA ARG A 169 4.54 14.43 -1.28
C ARG A 169 3.22 14.22 -2.01
N LEU A 170 2.39 15.24 -2.00
CA LEU A 170 1.25 15.31 -2.90
C LEU A 170 1.80 15.50 -4.33
N GLY A 171 1.37 14.69 -5.29
CA GLY A 171 1.79 14.77 -6.68
C GLY A 171 1.53 16.14 -7.31
N LYS A 172 1.95 16.34 -8.57
CA LYS A 172 1.73 17.60 -9.31
C LYS A 172 0.24 18.00 -9.32
N GLU A 173 -0.02 19.32 -9.33
CA GLU A 173 -1.32 20.03 -9.36
C GLU A 173 -2.52 19.20 -9.85
N SER A 174 -2.96 18.25 -9.04
CA SER A 174 -4.14 17.44 -9.30
C SER A 174 -5.37 18.23 -8.93
N ASN A 175 -6.52 17.75 -9.40
CA ASN A 175 -7.81 18.35 -9.10
C ASN A 175 -7.98 18.62 -7.58
N PRO A 176 -8.39 19.83 -7.14
CA PRO A 176 -8.58 20.15 -5.72
C PRO A 176 -9.50 19.17 -4.98
N ASP A 177 -10.54 18.66 -5.65
CA ASP A 177 -11.45 17.68 -5.08
C ASP A 177 -10.75 16.33 -4.85
N PHE A 178 -9.88 15.92 -5.79
CA PHE A 178 -9.07 14.71 -5.63
C PHE A 178 -8.15 14.85 -4.41
N GLN A 179 -7.44 15.97 -4.30
CA GLN A 179 -6.52 16.23 -3.18
C GLN A 179 -7.24 16.26 -1.84
N GLN A 180 -8.38 16.95 -1.76
CA GLN A 180 -9.14 16.99 -0.53
C GLN A 180 -9.63 15.59 -0.11
N ASN A 181 -10.11 14.79 -1.06
CA ASN A 181 -10.54 13.42 -0.79
C ASN A 181 -9.40 12.49 -0.40
N LEU A 182 -8.23 12.63 -1.05
CA LEU A 182 -7.02 11.90 -0.73
C LEU A 182 -6.58 12.21 0.69
N VAL A 183 -6.43 13.50 1.02
CA VAL A 183 -6.06 13.98 2.36
C VAL A 183 -7.04 13.47 3.40
N ASN A 184 -8.35 13.61 3.19
CA ASN A 184 -9.37 13.12 4.12
C ASN A 184 -9.29 11.60 4.32
N SER A 185 -9.03 10.84 3.26
CA SER A 185 -8.93 9.38 3.34
C SER A 185 -7.67 8.93 4.06
N ILE A 186 -6.53 9.59 3.84
CA ILE A 186 -5.29 9.34 4.58
C ILE A 186 -5.49 9.61 6.08
N HIS A 187 -6.11 10.75 6.41
CA HIS A 187 -6.39 11.08 7.82
C HIS A 187 -7.34 10.06 8.45
N ALA A 188 -8.39 9.67 7.73
CA ALA A 188 -9.34 8.69 8.21
C ALA A 188 -8.69 7.32 8.50
N ILE A 189 -7.85 6.81 7.59
CA ILE A 189 -7.16 5.53 7.84
C ILE A 189 -6.14 5.65 8.97
N ASP A 190 -5.41 6.77 9.08
CA ASP A 190 -4.47 7.01 10.18
C ASP A 190 -5.17 7.02 11.55
N GLN A 191 -6.40 7.54 11.62
CA GLN A 191 -7.23 7.49 12.83
C GLN A 191 -7.70 6.07 13.14
N VAL A 192 -8.16 5.31 12.13
CA VAL A 192 -8.56 3.92 12.32
C VAL A 192 -7.39 3.05 12.79
N ILE A 193 -6.20 3.20 12.20
CA ILE A 193 -4.97 2.49 12.61
C ILE A 193 -4.63 2.74 14.08
N ARG A 194 -4.97 3.93 14.61
CA ARG A 194 -4.67 4.33 16.00
C ARG A 194 -5.84 4.08 16.96
N ASP A 195 -7.00 3.67 16.45
CA ASP A 195 -8.18 3.38 17.27
C ASP A 195 -8.03 1.99 17.92
N LEU A 196 -7.81 1.98 19.23
CA LEU A 196 -7.66 0.75 20.02
C LEU A 196 -8.93 -0.11 20.02
N GLU A 197 -10.08 0.45 19.65
CA GLU A 197 -11.34 -0.29 19.50
C GLU A 197 -11.37 -1.15 18.23
N ILE A 198 -10.43 -0.94 17.28
CA ILE A 198 -10.35 -1.66 15.99
C ILE A 198 -9.03 -2.45 15.94
N PRO A 199 -8.91 -3.59 16.65
CA PRO A 199 -7.65 -4.33 16.77
C PRO A 199 -7.21 -5.00 15.46
N THR A 200 -8.08 -5.06 14.46
CA THR A 200 -7.87 -5.70 13.17
C THR A 200 -7.04 -4.86 12.20
N VAL A 201 -6.87 -3.56 12.44
CA VAL A 201 -6.14 -2.62 11.58
C VAL A 201 -4.98 -2.02 12.38
N ASP A 202 -3.77 -1.96 11.81
CA ASP A 202 -2.56 -1.47 12.50
C ASP A 202 -1.39 -1.26 11.51
N GLY A 203 -0.24 -0.82 12.03
CA GLY A 203 1.00 -0.63 11.28
C GLY A 203 1.09 0.77 10.67
N VAL A 204 1.62 0.86 9.46
CA VAL A 204 1.72 2.10 8.67
C VAL A 204 0.61 2.19 7.63
N CYS A 205 0.17 3.41 7.35
CA CYS A 205 -0.68 3.72 6.21
C CYS A 205 0.11 3.59 4.91
N THR A 206 -0.35 2.70 4.04
CA THR A 206 0.11 2.62 2.65
C THR A 206 -0.85 3.41 1.80
N THR A 207 -0.34 4.36 1.01
CA THR A 207 -1.13 5.12 0.04
C THR A 207 -0.58 4.90 -1.35
N LEU A 208 -1.46 4.61 -2.30
CA LEU A 208 -1.16 4.48 -3.71
C LEU A 208 -2.00 5.49 -4.50
N THR A 209 -1.42 6.12 -5.51
CA THR A 209 -2.08 7.11 -6.37
C THR A 209 -1.77 6.82 -7.84
N SER A 210 -2.69 7.12 -8.74
CA SER A 210 -2.39 7.22 -10.17
C SER A 210 -1.80 8.61 -10.48
N GLU A 211 -0.56 8.67 -10.95
CA GLU A 211 0.12 9.91 -11.35
C GLU A 211 0.77 9.68 -12.72
N ASN A 212 0.57 10.57 -13.69
CA ASN A 212 1.07 10.43 -15.07
C ASN A 212 0.75 9.06 -15.70
N ASP A 213 -0.49 8.59 -15.51
CA ASP A 213 -1.00 7.32 -16.03
C ASP A 213 -0.27 6.06 -15.56
N GLU A 214 0.43 6.17 -14.43
CA GLU A 214 1.05 5.05 -13.74
C GLU A 214 0.66 5.06 -12.26
N PHE A 215 0.64 3.90 -11.64
CA PHE A 215 0.49 3.79 -10.19
C PHE A 215 1.80 4.00 -9.47
N ARG A 216 1.75 4.71 -8.35
CA ARG A 216 2.90 4.99 -7.48
C ARG A 216 2.45 4.99 -6.02
N TYR A 217 3.30 4.46 -5.13
CA TYR A 217 3.08 4.70 -3.69
C TYR A 217 3.49 6.12 -3.31
N MET A 218 2.71 6.74 -2.45
CA MET A 218 2.95 8.11 -2.01
C MET A 218 4.09 8.14 -0.97
N GLU A 219 5.03 9.06 -1.18
CA GLU A 219 6.17 9.26 -0.28
C GLU A 219 5.72 10.11 0.93
N SER A 220 6.17 9.73 2.13
CA SER A 220 5.93 10.53 3.33
C SER A 220 7.03 10.41 4.37
N VAL A 221 7.15 11.42 5.22
CA VAL A 221 8.03 11.40 6.40
C VAL A 221 7.17 11.65 7.62
N GLU A 222 7.21 10.73 8.57
CA GLU A 222 6.48 10.82 9.84
C GLU A 222 7.45 11.14 10.96
N PHE A 223 7.16 12.17 11.74
CA PHE A 223 7.91 12.55 12.93
C PHE A 223 7.06 12.24 14.16
N PHE A 224 7.64 11.49 15.08
CA PHE A 224 7.07 11.15 16.38
C PHE A 224 7.88 11.86 17.46
N GLY A 225 7.22 12.63 18.30
CA GLY A 225 7.88 13.36 19.38
C GLY A 225 7.27 14.73 19.61
N LYS A 226 7.57 15.35 20.75
CA LYS A 226 7.13 16.72 21.01
C LYS A 226 8.04 17.68 20.23
N PRO A 227 7.51 18.59 19.39
CA PRO A 227 8.34 19.58 18.73
C PRO A 227 8.96 20.52 19.78
N ILE A 228 10.28 20.65 19.73
CA ILE A 228 11.07 21.54 20.58
C ILE A 228 11.55 22.70 19.70
N PRO A 229 11.03 23.92 19.88
CA PRO A 229 11.47 25.06 19.09
C PRO A 229 12.93 25.39 19.42
N ILE A 230 13.76 25.56 18.38
CA ILE A 230 15.19 25.88 18.55
C ILE A 230 15.38 27.29 19.14
N LYS A 231 14.44 28.20 18.88
CA LYS A 231 14.35 29.56 19.44
C LYS A 231 12.91 29.89 19.83
N LYS A 232 12.72 30.84 20.75
CA LYS A 232 11.39 31.29 21.23
C LYS A 232 10.71 32.31 20.30
N GLU A 233 10.76 32.06 18.99
CA GLU A 233 10.15 32.93 17.96
C GLU A 233 9.09 32.15 17.17
N PRO A 234 7.99 32.78 16.72
CA PRO A 234 6.88 32.08 16.03
C PRO A 234 7.27 31.31 14.76
N SER A 235 8.36 31.70 14.10
CA SER A 235 8.89 31.08 12.87
C SER A 235 10.17 30.27 13.09
N SER A 236 10.55 29.99 14.34
CA SER A 236 11.75 29.21 14.61
C SER A 236 11.61 27.80 14.03
N PRO A 237 12.67 27.27 13.40
CA PRO A 237 12.74 25.84 13.12
C PRO A 237 12.51 25.04 14.41
N VAL A 238 11.83 23.91 14.27
CA VAL A 238 11.55 22.96 15.34
C VAL A 238 12.45 21.74 15.19
N TYR A 239 12.93 21.25 16.32
CA TYR A 239 13.63 19.99 16.42
C TYR A 239 12.71 18.98 17.10
N PHE A 240 12.62 17.76 16.59
CA PHE A 240 11.74 16.75 17.15
C PHE A 240 12.40 15.85 18.20
N GLY A 241 13.70 16.01 18.50
CA GLY A 241 14.43 15.07 19.36
C GLY A 241 15.06 13.92 18.58
N GLY A 242 15.82 13.08 19.27
CA GLY A 242 16.25 11.76 18.80
C GLY A 242 15.73 10.66 19.73
N ALA A 243 16.29 9.46 19.57
CA ALA A 243 15.89 8.30 20.36
C ALA A 243 16.01 8.52 21.88
N ALA A 244 17.01 9.30 22.32
CA ALA A 244 17.22 9.61 23.74
C ALA A 244 16.08 10.43 24.33
N GLU A 245 15.45 11.28 23.52
CA GLU A 245 14.29 12.11 23.87
C GLU A 245 12.96 11.37 23.69
N GLY A 246 12.99 10.09 23.29
CA GLY A 246 11.81 9.28 23.01
C GLY A 246 11.13 9.63 21.67
N SER A 247 11.88 10.24 20.76
CA SER A 247 11.42 10.65 19.44
C SER A 247 11.96 9.73 18.35
N ASP A 248 11.21 9.64 17.26
CA ASP A 248 11.58 8.84 16.11
C ASP A 248 11.11 9.52 14.82
N ASN A 249 11.75 9.19 13.70
CA ASN A 249 11.27 9.58 12.38
C ASN A 249 11.25 8.36 11.47
N ARG A 250 10.32 8.38 10.51
CA ARG A 250 10.15 7.31 9.53
C ARG A 250 10.06 7.88 8.15
N HIS A 251 10.88 7.39 7.24
CA HIS A 251 10.78 7.70 5.82
C HIS A 251 10.02 6.57 5.14
N ILE A 252 8.83 6.88 4.64
CA ILE A 252 7.90 5.92 4.02
C ILE A 252 7.86 6.16 2.52
N GLY A 253 7.94 5.09 1.75
CA GLY A 253 7.90 5.13 0.30
C GLY A 253 9.06 5.94 -0.28
N ALA A 254 10.25 5.89 0.32
CA ALA A 254 11.38 6.61 -0.22
C ALA A 254 12.01 5.86 -1.40
N TYR A 255 12.43 6.59 -2.44
CA TYR A 255 13.07 6.07 -3.66
C TYR A 255 12.15 5.18 -4.52
N LEU A 256 10.93 5.67 -4.76
CA LEU A 256 9.93 4.95 -5.55
C LEU A 256 9.94 5.35 -7.03
N VAL A 257 10.19 4.34 -7.85
CA VAL A 257 9.98 4.43 -9.30
C VAL A 257 8.50 4.12 -9.58
N PRO A 258 7.80 4.97 -10.36
CA PRO A 258 6.43 4.68 -10.80
C PRO A 258 6.32 3.29 -11.42
N GLY A 259 5.18 2.64 -11.20
CA GLY A 259 4.88 1.34 -11.78
C GLY A 259 5.65 0.14 -11.23
N VAL A 260 6.46 0.34 -10.19
CA VAL A 260 7.21 -0.74 -9.53
C VAL A 260 6.58 -1.06 -8.18
N GLY A 261 6.25 -2.34 -7.97
CA GLY A 261 5.63 -2.88 -6.74
C GLY A 261 6.53 -2.99 -5.52
N ILE A 262 7.52 -2.11 -5.37
CA ILE A 262 8.40 -2.07 -4.20
C ILE A 262 7.96 -0.94 -3.29
N PHE A 263 7.79 -1.23 -2.01
CA PHE A 263 7.50 -0.24 -0.97
C PHE A 263 8.57 -0.31 0.10
N SER A 264 8.97 0.82 0.67
CA SER A 264 10.09 0.91 1.60
C SER A 264 9.71 1.75 2.82
N VAL A 265 10.24 1.37 3.99
CA VAL A 265 10.14 2.17 5.22
C VAL A 265 11.51 2.18 5.89
N PHE A 266 12.08 3.35 6.13
CA PHE A 266 13.32 3.51 6.89
C PHE A 266 13.02 4.10 8.27
N LEU A 267 13.60 3.50 9.31
CA LEU A 267 13.50 3.97 10.69
C LEU A 267 14.87 4.48 11.13
N ASP A 268 15.01 5.80 11.21
CA ASP A 268 16.30 6.47 11.41
C ASP A 268 16.89 6.14 12.80
N SER A 269 16.09 6.23 13.85
CA SER A 269 16.51 5.88 15.21
C SER A 269 16.92 4.42 15.36
N GLY A 270 16.28 3.53 14.57
CA GLY A 270 16.55 2.11 14.55
C GLY A 270 17.78 1.73 13.73
N LYS A 271 18.22 2.58 12.79
CA LYS A 271 19.28 2.28 11.81
C LYS A 271 18.99 1.00 11.02
N PHE A 272 17.76 0.90 10.54
CA PHE A 272 17.37 -0.16 9.63
C PHE A 272 16.22 0.30 8.75
N GLY A 273 16.06 -0.36 7.61
CA GLY A 273 14.90 -0.20 6.76
C GLY A 273 14.24 -1.53 6.43
N VAL A 274 13.03 -1.43 5.93
CA VAL A 274 12.15 -2.53 5.59
C VAL A 274 11.76 -2.37 4.12
N ILE A 275 11.98 -3.41 3.33
CA ILE A 275 11.66 -3.43 1.90
C ILE A 275 10.60 -4.49 1.65
N TYR A 276 9.46 -4.06 1.12
CA TYR A 276 8.38 -4.93 0.68
C TYR A 276 8.51 -5.12 -0.82
N ASN A 277 8.62 -6.38 -1.27
CA ASN A 277 8.57 -6.75 -2.68
C ASN A 277 7.71 -8.01 -2.88
N PRO A 278 6.37 -7.89 -2.77
CA PRO A 278 5.47 -9.04 -2.74
C PRO A 278 5.46 -9.90 -4.01
N ILE A 279 5.99 -9.37 -5.12
CA ILE A 279 6.20 -10.13 -6.37
C ILE A 279 7.29 -11.20 -6.19
N GLU A 280 8.29 -10.94 -5.35
CA GLU A 280 9.36 -11.90 -5.04
C GLU A 280 9.10 -12.64 -3.73
N SER A 281 8.62 -11.93 -2.71
CA SER A 281 8.34 -12.47 -1.39
C SER A 281 7.36 -11.57 -0.65
N PHE A 282 6.28 -12.15 -0.13
CA PHE A 282 5.37 -11.45 0.79
C PHE A 282 6.01 -11.08 2.14
N ASN A 283 7.09 -11.78 2.53
CA ASN A 283 7.83 -11.42 3.73
C ASN A 283 8.72 -10.22 3.43
N PRO A 284 8.64 -9.14 4.23
CA PRO A 284 9.51 -7.99 4.04
C PRO A 284 10.97 -8.34 4.33
N GLU A 285 11.88 -7.73 3.57
CA GLU A 285 13.32 -7.79 3.83
C GLU A 285 13.69 -6.68 4.82
N ILE A 286 14.39 -7.04 5.90
CA ILE A 286 14.96 -6.08 6.86
C ILE A 286 16.42 -5.86 6.49
N VAL A 287 16.80 -4.60 6.28
CA VAL A 287 18.15 -4.18 5.91
C VAL A 287 18.69 -3.30 7.02
N HIS A 288 19.78 -3.71 7.67
CA HIS A 288 20.50 -2.86 8.61
C HIS A 288 21.38 -1.88 7.86
N CYS A 289 21.23 -0.59 8.15
CA CYS A 289 21.90 0.51 7.46
C CYS A 289 21.97 1.74 8.37
N ASN A 290 23.07 2.48 8.31
CA ASN A 290 23.32 3.60 9.21
C ASN A 290 22.68 4.91 8.74
N SER A 291 22.27 4.98 7.48
CA SER A 291 21.68 6.18 6.89
C SER A 291 20.67 5.85 5.79
N MET A 292 19.88 6.86 5.44
CA MET A 292 18.91 6.79 4.35
C MET A 292 19.59 6.57 2.99
N GLU A 293 20.79 7.12 2.79
CA GLU A 293 21.57 6.94 1.55
C GLU A 293 22.04 5.50 1.38
N GLU A 294 22.53 4.86 2.46
CA GLU A 294 22.88 3.43 2.44
C GLU A 294 21.64 2.57 2.14
N PHE A 295 20.49 2.91 2.74
CA PHE A 295 19.24 2.22 2.48
C PHE A 295 18.78 2.40 1.02
N ALA A 296 18.91 3.60 0.46
CA ALA A 296 18.55 3.93 -0.92
C ALA A 296 19.29 3.06 -1.95
N ILE A 297 20.57 2.78 -1.71
CA ILE A 297 21.37 1.88 -2.57
C ILE A 297 20.76 0.47 -2.58
N SER A 298 20.32 -0.01 -1.42
CA SER A 298 19.67 -1.32 -1.28
C SER A 298 18.34 -1.36 -2.03
N ILE A 299 17.50 -0.32 -1.88
CA ILE A 299 16.24 -0.19 -2.62
C ILE A 299 16.50 -0.19 -4.13
N LYS A 300 17.42 0.66 -4.61
CA LYS A 300 17.74 0.79 -6.04
C LYS A 300 18.08 -0.55 -6.68
N LYS A 301 18.91 -1.36 -6.01
CA LYS A 301 19.26 -2.71 -6.51
C LYS A 301 18.04 -3.62 -6.70
N ARG A 302 17.04 -3.56 -5.81
CA ARG A 302 15.79 -4.34 -5.95
C ARG A 302 14.92 -3.77 -7.06
N THR A 303 14.83 -2.43 -7.14
CA THR A 303 14.07 -1.73 -8.17
C THR A 303 14.58 -2.03 -9.56
N ASP A 304 15.90 -1.99 -9.80
CA ASP A 304 16.50 -2.29 -11.09
C ASP A 304 16.14 -3.71 -11.56
N LYS A 305 16.23 -4.69 -10.64
CA LYS A 305 15.84 -6.10 -10.91
C LYS A 305 14.35 -6.25 -11.21
N ALA A 306 13.50 -5.55 -10.46
CA ALA A 306 12.05 -5.58 -10.68
C ALA A 306 11.67 -4.98 -12.04
N ILE A 307 12.30 -3.86 -12.42
CA ILE A 307 12.11 -3.23 -13.74
C ILE A 307 12.52 -4.18 -14.86
N GLU A 308 13.66 -4.86 -14.74
CA GLU A 308 14.11 -5.85 -15.71
C GLU A 308 13.09 -6.98 -15.89
N LYS A 309 12.57 -7.53 -14.78
CA LYS A 309 11.54 -8.58 -14.80
C LYS A 309 10.25 -8.10 -15.50
N ILE A 310 9.81 -6.87 -15.21
CA ILE A 310 8.61 -6.27 -15.84
C ILE A 310 8.84 -6.10 -17.34
N LYS A 311 10.00 -5.60 -17.77
CA LYS A 311 10.34 -5.42 -19.19
C LYS A 311 10.36 -6.74 -19.96
N ILE A 312 11.05 -7.75 -19.43
CA ILE A 312 11.09 -9.10 -20.04
C ILE A 312 9.66 -9.64 -20.20
N TYR A 313 8.83 -9.44 -19.18
CA TYR A 313 7.43 -9.86 -19.25
C TYR A 313 6.65 -9.07 -20.32
N GLN A 314 6.77 -7.74 -20.40
CA GLN A 314 6.15 -6.92 -21.45
C GLN A 314 6.53 -7.39 -22.86
N GLU A 315 7.82 -7.61 -23.10
CA GLU A 315 8.33 -8.10 -24.38
C GLU A 315 7.76 -9.49 -24.73
N SER A 316 7.64 -10.37 -23.73
CA SER A 316 7.05 -11.70 -23.92
C SER A 316 5.56 -11.67 -24.25
N GLN A 317 4.83 -10.65 -23.78
CA GLN A 317 3.42 -10.46 -24.09
C GLN A 317 3.24 -9.90 -25.49
N LEU A 318 4.06 -8.92 -25.89
CA LEU A 318 4.04 -8.35 -27.24
C LEU A 318 4.35 -9.38 -28.33
N MET A 319 5.26 -10.32 -28.07
CA MET A 319 5.57 -11.41 -29.01
C MET A 319 4.44 -12.43 -29.19
N GLN A 320 3.43 -12.50 -28.32
CA GLN A 320 2.28 -13.39 -28.50
C GLN A 320 1.26 -12.85 -29.52
N PHE A 321 1.43 -11.62 -29.99
CA PHE A 321 0.54 -10.94 -30.93
C PHE A 321 1.12 -10.79 -32.35
N VAL A 322 2.31 -11.38 -32.62
CA VAL A 322 2.97 -11.43 -33.94
C VAL A 322 2.96 -12.86 -34.46
#